data_AF-A0A5B6ULP2-F1
#
_entry.id   AF-A0A5B6ULP2-F1
#
_cell.length_a   1.000
_cell.length_b   1.000
_cell.length_c   1.000
_cell.angle_alpha   90.00
_cell.angle_beta   90.00
_cell.angle_gamma   90.00
#
_symmetry.space_group_name_H-M   'P 1'
#
loop_
_entity.id
_entity.type
_entity.pdbx_description
1 polymer ?
#
loop_
_entity_poly.entity_id
_entity_poly.type
_entity_poly.pdbx_seq_one_letter_code
_entity_poly.pdbx_strand_id
1 'polypeptide(L)'
;MSTYPRTYDFINADSIFSLYKDRCDMEDILLEMDRVLRPEGSVIIRDDVDVLLKIKKIIDVMQWEGRIADHEKGPHEREKILFAVKQYWTAPPLAPKHDQ
;
A
#
# COMPACT_ATOMS: atom_id res chain seq x y z
N MET A 1 -15.61 -3.06 16.78
CA MET A 1 -14.42 -3.92 16.97
C MET A 1 -13.22 -3.15 16.47
N SER A 2 -12.17 -3.00 17.29
CA SER A 2 -10.94 -2.32 16.88
C SER A 2 -10.08 -3.26 16.04
N THR A 3 -9.68 -2.86 14.84
CA THR A 3 -8.65 -3.57 14.07
C THR A 3 -7.31 -3.37 14.77
N TYR A 4 -6.79 -4.43 15.39
CA TYR A 4 -5.48 -4.39 16.03
C TYR A 4 -4.37 -4.29 14.96
N PRO A 5 -3.23 -3.63 15.22
CA PRO A 5 -2.14 -3.57 14.26
C PRO A 5 -1.69 -4.96 13.81
N ARG A 6 -1.34 -5.11 12.53
CA ARG A 6 -0.81 -6.37 11.95
C ARG A 6 -1.76 -7.57 12.09
N THR A 7 -3.02 -7.39 11.72
CA THR A 7 -4.03 -8.47 11.77
C THR A 7 -4.15 -9.21 10.44
N TYR A 8 -4.00 -8.51 9.32
CA TYR A 8 -4.32 -9.05 7.99
C TYR A 8 -3.07 -9.28 7.14
N ASP A 9 -3.10 -10.33 6.34
CA ASP A 9 -2.06 -10.67 5.36
C ASP A 9 -2.39 -10.14 3.96
N PHE A 10 -3.66 -9.77 3.72
CA PHE A 10 -4.13 -9.27 2.45
C PHE A 10 -5.23 -8.21 2.61
N ILE A 11 -5.18 -7.16 1.80
CA ILE A 11 -6.25 -6.14 1.70
C ILE A 11 -6.67 -6.00 0.24
N ASN A 12 -7.97 -6.07 0.00
CA ASN A 12 -8.57 -5.67 -1.28
C ASN A 12 -9.32 -4.35 -1.09
N ALA A 13 -8.93 -3.34 -1.86
CA ALA A 13 -9.51 -2.02 -1.86
C ALA A 13 -10.06 -1.69 -3.25
N ASP A 14 -11.38 -1.62 -3.37
CA ASP A 14 -12.06 -1.24 -4.61
C ASP A 14 -12.63 0.18 -4.49
N SER A 15 -12.12 1.09 -5.32
CA SER A 15 -12.55 2.48 -5.44
C SER A 15 -12.51 3.29 -4.14
N ILE A 16 -11.81 2.82 -3.11
CA ILE A 16 -11.85 3.40 -1.76
C ILE A 16 -11.32 4.84 -1.75
N PHE A 17 -10.29 5.12 -2.54
CA PHE A 17 -9.64 6.43 -2.57
C PHE A 17 -10.51 7.43 -3.33
N SER A 18 -11.11 7.03 -4.45
CA SER A 18 -12.11 7.84 -5.14
C SER A 18 -13.36 8.09 -4.29
N LEU A 19 -13.80 7.10 -3.49
CA LEU A 19 -14.99 7.21 -2.64
C LEU A 19 -14.79 8.20 -1.47
N TYR A 20 -13.60 8.24 -0.88
CA TYR A 20 -13.29 9.07 0.29
C TYR A 20 -12.47 10.32 -0.01
N LYS A 21 -12.19 10.63 -1.28
CA LYS A 21 -11.36 11.77 -1.71
C LYS A 21 -11.74 13.14 -1.12
N ASP A 22 -13.02 13.34 -0.78
CA ASP A 22 -13.55 14.60 -0.25
C ASP A 22 -13.73 14.56 1.29
N ARG A 23 -13.32 13.47 1.94
CA ARG A 23 -13.51 13.23 3.39
C ARG A 23 -12.23 12.89 4.13
N CYS A 24 -11.32 12.16 3.49
CA CYS A 24 -10.08 11.67 4.10
C CYS A 24 -8.92 11.90 3.14
N ASP A 25 -7.78 12.28 3.70
CA ASP A 25 -6.55 12.37 2.93
C ASP A 25 -6.07 10.95 2.55
N MET A 26 -5.44 10.85 1.38
CA MET A 26 -4.99 9.57 0.82
C MET A 26 -3.93 8.92 1.72
N GLU A 27 -3.08 9.76 2.32
CA GLU A 27 -2.05 9.39 3.27
C GLU A 27 -2.66 8.73 4.52
N ASP A 28 -3.74 9.28 5.07
CA ASP A 28 -4.39 8.74 6.27
C ASP A 28 -4.97 7.34 6.00
N ILE A 29 -5.59 7.14 4.84
CA ILE A 29 -6.10 5.83 4.42
C ILE A 29 -4.94 4.83 4.30
N LEU A 30 -3.84 5.23 3.65
CA LEU A 30 -2.67 4.37 3.48
C LEU A 30 -1.97 4.04 4.81
N LEU A 31 -1.92 4.98 5.75
CA LEU A 31 -1.38 4.76 7.09
C LEU A 31 -2.22 3.76 7.89
N GLU A 32 -3.55 3.83 7.80
CA GLU A 32 -4.42 2.83 8.43
C GLU A 32 -4.29 1.46 7.76
N MET A 33 -4.16 1.40 6.43
CA MET A 33 -3.85 0.16 5.72
C MET A 33 -2.50 -0.42 6.17
N ASP A 34 -1.46 0.39 6.30
CA ASP A 34 -0.15 -0.05 6.79
C ASP A 34 -0.20 -0.55 8.22
N ARG A 35 -0.94 0.13 9.10
CA ARG A 35 -1.08 -0.25 10.50
C ARG A 35 -1.69 -1.65 10.63
N VAL A 36 -2.70 -1.98 9.84
CA VAL A 36 -3.42 -3.27 9.95
C VAL A 36 -2.77 -4.41 9.16
N LEU A 37 -1.98 -4.10 8.13
CA LEU A 37 -1.28 -5.08 7.30
C LEU A 37 -0.01 -5.60 7.99
N ARG A 38 0.16 -6.93 8.00
CA ARG A 38 1.41 -7.55 8.46
C ARG A 38 2.57 -7.20 7.50
N PRO A 39 3.82 -7.22 7.98
CA PRO A 39 4.96 -7.25 7.07
C PRO A 39 4.82 -8.40 6.07
N GLU A 40 5.27 -8.18 4.83
CA GLU A 40 5.10 -9.09 3.69
C GLU A 40 3.65 -9.30 3.24
N GLY A 41 2.69 -8.64 3.90
CA GLY A 41 1.29 -8.60 3.49
C GLY A 41 1.12 -7.88 2.15
N SER A 42 0.10 -8.29 1.41
CA SER A 42 -0.17 -7.80 0.06
C SER A 42 -1.44 -6.94 0.01
N VAL A 43 -1.48 -6.02 -0.95
CA VAL A 43 -2.64 -5.17 -1.20
C VAL A 43 -2.95 -5.17 -2.70
N ILE A 44 -4.23 -5.27 -3.02
CA ILE A 44 -4.76 -4.98 -4.35
C ILE A 44 -5.64 -3.74 -4.24
N ILE A 45 -5.32 -2.71 -5.02
CA ILE A 45 -6.09 -1.46 -5.09
C ILE A 45 -6.59 -1.29 -6.52
N ARG A 46 -7.90 -1.21 -6.70
CA ARG A 46 -8.54 -0.90 -7.96
C ARG A 46 -9.10 0.51 -7.89
N ASP A 47 -8.64 1.39 -8.77
CA ASP A 47 -9.14 2.78 -8.85
C ASP A 47 -8.77 3.40 -10.21
N ASP A 48 -9.16 4.65 -10.43
CA ASP A 48 -8.75 5.41 -11.61
C ASP A 48 -7.21 5.56 -11.67
N VAL A 49 -6.64 5.48 -12.88
CA VAL A 49 -5.19 5.57 -13.10
C VAL A 49 -4.54 6.80 -12.46
N ASP A 50 -5.22 7.97 -12.45
CA ASP A 50 -4.67 9.19 -11.87
C ASP A 50 -4.56 9.10 -10.34
N VAL A 51 -5.48 8.36 -9.72
CA VAL A 51 -5.47 8.05 -8.28
C VAL A 51 -4.36 7.06 -7.97
N LEU A 52 -4.26 5.98 -8.75
CA LEU A 52 -3.24 4.95 -8.53
C LEU A 52 -1.81 5.47 -8.73
N LEU A 53 -1.58 6.40 -9.65
CA LEU A 53 -0.28 7.05 -9.82
C LEU A 53 0.13 7.90 -8.60
N LYS A 54 -0.83 8.52 -7.91
CA LYS A 54 -0.57 9.24 -6.65
C LYS A 54 -0.28 8.29 -5.51
N ILE A 55 -1.11 7.25 -5.37
CA ILE A 55 -0.92 6.19 -4.36
C ILE A 55 0.47 5.57 -4.53
N LYS A 56 0.85 5.23 -5.77
CA LYS A 56 2.15 4.62 -6.08
C LYS A 56 3.32 5.43 -5.53
N LYS A 57 3.29 6.76 -5.68
CA LYS A 57 4.34 7.64 -5.16
C LYS A 57 4.42 7.60 -3.64
N ILE A 58 3.29 7.53 -2.95
CA ILE A 58 3.25 7.48 -1.48
C ILE A 58 3.75 6.13 -0.98
N ILE A 59 3.25 5.02 -1.55
CA ILE A 59 3.63 3.69 -1.09
C ILE A 59 5.12 3.38 -1.35
N ASP A 60 5.72 3.98 -2.38
CA ASP A 60 7.16 3.88 -2.63
C ASP A 60 7.98 4.51 -1.50
N VAL A 61 7.52 5.65 -0.97
CA VAL A 61 8.13 6.30 0.21
C VAL A 61 7.90 5.46 1.48
N MET A 62 6.78 4.76 1.57
CA MET A 62 6.47 3.83 2.67
C MET A 62 7.22 2.49 2.58
N GLN A 63 8.12 2.33 1.60
CA GLN A 63 8.87 1.09 1.33
C GLN A 63 7.96 -0.11 1.02
N TRP A 64 6.85 0.12 0.35
CA TRP A 64 6.09 -0.95 -0.28
C TRP A 64 6.57 -1.13 -1.71
N GLU A 65 6.63 -2.37 -2.17
CA GLU A 65 6.94 -2.67 -3.56
C GLU A 65 5.63 -2.84 -4.32
N GLY A 66 5.40 -2.06 -5.38
CA GLY A 66 4.15 -2.13 -6.13
C GLY A 66 4.31 -2.03 -7.64
N ARG A 67 3.31 -2.54 -8.36
CA ARG A 67 3.18 -2.47 -9.82
C ARG A 67 1.74 -2.19 -10.22
N ILE A 68 1.56 -1.34 -11.21
CA ILE A 68 0.25 -1.08 -11.84
C ILE A 68 0.11 -2.02 -13.03
N ALA A 69 -1.06 -2.66 -13.13
CA ALA A 69 -1.45 -3.52 -14.23
C ALA A 69 -2.72 -2.99 -14.90
N ASP A 70 -2.92 -3.41 -16.15
CA ASP A 70 -4.11 -3.08 -16.92
C ASP A 70 -5.37 -3.74 -16.37
N HIS A 71 -6.51 -3.12 -16.68
CA HIS A 71 -7.83 -3.66 -16.39
C HIS A 71 -8.08 -4.96 -17.17
N GLU A 72 -8.97 -5.81 -16.66
CA GLU A 72 -9.33 -7.10 -17.27
C GLU A 72 -9.92 -6.96 -18.69
N LYS A 73 -10.54 -5.82 -18.97
CA LYS A 73 -11.12 -5.49 -20.28
C LYS A 73 -10.11 -4.89 -21.27
N GLY A 74 -8.88 -4.62 -20.83
CA GLY A 74 -7.78 -4.17 -21.67
C GLY A 74 -7.13 -2.85 -21.26
N PRO A 75 -6.12 -2.39 -22.02
CA PRO A 75 -5.26 -1.27 -21.65
C PRO A 75 -5.93 0.11 -21.79
N HIS A 76 -7.06 0.21 -22.47
CA HIS A 76 -7.74 1.49 -22.71
C HIS A 76 -8.72 1.90 -21.61
N GLU A 77 -9.00 1.00 -20.66
CA GLU A 77 -9.81 1.34 -19.49
C GLU A 77 -9.02 2.25 -18.56
N ARG A 78 -9.70 3.26 -18.01
CA ARG A 78 -9.11 4.21 -17.05
C ARG A 78 -8.91 3.60 -15.67
N GLU A 79 -9.81 2.72 -15.27
CA GLU A 79 -9.65 1.93 -14.06
C GLU A 79 -8.45 0.99 -14.25
N LYS A 80 -7.55 0.92 -13.28
CA LYS A 80 -6.39 0.01 -13.29
C LYS A 80 -6.30 -0.72 -11.96
N ILE A 81 -5.33 -1.62 -11.86
CA ILE A 81 -5.09 -2.41 -10.66
C ILE A 81 -3.66 -2.19 -10.19
N LEU A 82 -3.50 -1.70 -8.97
CA LEU A 82 -2.22 -1.64 -8.28
C LEU A 82 -2.08 -2.86 -7.36
N PHE A 83 -1.05 -3.66 -7.62
CA PHE A 83 -0.60 -4.72 -6.73
C PHE A 83 0.57 -4.18 -5.91
N ALA A 84 0.53 -4.27 -4.59
CA ALA A 84 1.61 -3.84 -3.72
C ALA A 84 1.88 -4.85 -2.61
N VAL A 85 3.13 -4.94 -2.16
CA VAL A 85 3.58 -5.79 -1.06
C VAL A 85 4.34 -4.92 -0.07
N LYS A 86 3.91 -4.97 1.20
CA LYS A 86 4.60 -4.27 2.28
C LYS A 86 5.90 -5.00 2.61
N GLN A 87 7.03 -4.32 2.48
CA GLN A 87 8.31 -4.94 2.80
C GLN A 87 8.49 -5.08 4.31
N TYR A 88 9.13 -6.17 4.73
CA TYR A 88 9.64 -6.27 6.09
C TYR A 88 10.97 -5.53 6.18
N TRP A 89 10.94 -4.33 6.77
CA TRP A 89 12.14 -3.54 6.99
C TRP A 89 12.43 -3.45 8.49
N THR A 90 13.69 -3.65 8.85
CA THR A 90 14.21 -3.49 10.20
C THR A 90 15.44 -2.59 10.18
N ALA A 91 15.77 -1.99 11.32
CA ALA A 91 17.03 -1.28 11.44
C ALA A 91 18.19 -2.25 11.13
N PRO A 92 19.24 -1.80 10.42
CA PRO A 92 20.43 -2.61 10.22
C PRO A 92 20.98 -3.09 11.57
N PRO A 93 21.59 -4.28 11.63
CA PRO A 93 22.25 -4.74 12.85
C PRO A 93 23.25 -3.69 13.34
N LEU A 94 23.29 -3.47 14.65
CA LEU A 94 24.32 -2.63 15.25
C LEU A 94 25.69 -3.21 14.90
N ALA A 95 26.61 -2.36 14.42
CA ALA A 95 27.96 -2.78 14.09
C ALA A 95 28.60 -3.44 15.33
N PRO A 96 29.37 -4.52 15.16
CA PRO A 96 30.04 -5.18 16.27
C PRO A 96 30.93 -4.16 16.98
N LYS A 97 30.78 -4.06 18.30
CA LYS A 97 31.71 -3.29 19.12
C LYS A 97 33.07 -3.94 18.98
N HIS A 98 34.07 -3.14 18.60
CA HIS A 98 35.46 -3.56 18.69
C HIS A 98 35.79 -3.64 20.18
N ASP A 99 35.67 -4.83 20.75
CA ASP A 99 36.17 -5.10 22.09
C ASP A 99 37.71 -5.02 22.01
N GLN A 100 38.28 -4.03 22.70
CA GLN A 100 39.73 -3.88 22.94
C GLN A 100 40.16 -4.74 24.11
#